data_AF-A0A966SLL0-F1
#
_entry.id   AF-A0A966SLL0-F1
#
_cell.length_a   1.000
_cell.length_b   1.000
_cell.length_c   1.000
_cell.angle_alpha   90.00
_cell.angle_beta   90.00
_cell.angle_gamma   90.00
#
_symmetry.space_group_name_H-M   'P 1'
#
loop_
_entity.id
_entity.type
_entity.pdbx_description
1 polymer ?
#
loop_
_entity_poly.entity_id
_entity_poly.type
_entity_poly.pdbx_seq_one_letter_code
_entity_poly.pdbx_strand_id
1 'polypeptide(L)'
;RLLVAQRVMADQGIFLHRETVEKIGGVPDVPLMEEFELCQRLRPLGRIALADATVQTSARKFAKLGVLRTYALMGRVMLGYYRGVPLEELRRWYQR
;
A
#
# COMPACT_ATOMS: atom_id res chain seq x y z
N ARG A 1 -21.78 -0.25 -6.63
CA ARG A 1 -20.41 0.30 -6.80
C ARG A 1 -19.50 -0.44 -5.82
N LEU A 2 -18.73 -1.42 -6.30
CA LEU A 2 -17.84 -2.22 -5.45
C LEU A 2 -16.79 -1.33 -4.79
N LEU A 3 -16.91 -1.14 -3.48
CA LEU A 3 -15.98 -0.40 -2.60
C LEU A 3 -14.54 -0.96 -2.61
N VAL A 4 -14.31 -2.05 -3.35
CA VAL A 4 -13.01 -2.71 -3.50
C VAL A 4 -12.15 -2.04 -4.58
N ALA A 5 -12.76 -1.41 -5.60
CA ALA A 5 -12.03 -0.85 -6.75
C ALA A 5 -11.34 0.50 -6.48
N GLN A 6 -11.55 1.11 -5.31
CA GLN A 6 -10.91 2.39 -4.91
C GLN A 6 -9.94 2.24 -3.75
N ARG A 7 -9.53 1.01 -3.43
CA ARG A 7 -8.36 0.82 -2.56
C ARG A 7 -7.13 0.95 -3.44
N VAL A 8 -6.38 2.02 -3.26
CA VAL A 8 -4.98 2.08 -3.71
C VAL A 8 -4.29 0.87 -3.10
N MET A 9 -4.02 -0.12 -3.94
CA MET A 9 -3.33 -1.34 -3.56
C MET A 9 -1.83 -1.08 -3.68
N ALA A 10 -1.04 -1.80 -2.88
CA ALA A 10 0.42 -1.63 -2.74
C ALA A 10 1.25 -1.96 -4.01
N ASP A 11 0.58 -2.04 -5.16
CA ASP A 11 1.15 -2.29 -6.49
C ASP A 11 0.96 -1.11 -7.45
N GLN A 12 0.32 -0.03 -7.00
CA GLN A 12 0.09 1.18 -7.80
C GLN A 12 1.12 2.27 -7.51
N GLY A 13 1.50 3.02 -8.55
CA GLY A 13 2.26 4.26 -8.37
C GLY A 13 1.34 5.40 -7.90
N ILE A 14 1.79 6.17 -6.90
CA ILE A 14 1.07 7.32 -6.37
C ILE A 14 1.72 8.62 -6.86
N PHE A 15 0.93 9.50 -7.48
CA PHE A 15 1.36 10.82 -7.93
C PHE A 15 0.54 11.90 -7.23
N LEU A 16 1.22 12.89 -6.67
CA LEU A 16 0.61 13.97 -5.88
C LEU A 16 1.28 15.30 -6.21
N HIS A 17 0.53 16.40 -6.12
CA HIS A 17 1.14 17.73 -6.10
C HIS A 17 1.99 17.91 -4.85
N ARG A 18 3.13 18.58 -4.98
CA ARG A 18 4.05 18.86 -3.86
C ARG A 18 3.34 19.52 -2.67
N GLU A 19 2.50 20.51 -2.93
CA GLU A 19 1.72 21.21 -1.89
C GLU A 19 0.80 20.26 -1.12
N THR A 20 0.28 19.22 -1.77
CA THR A 20 -0.55 18.20 -1.10
C THR A 20 0.29 17.37 -0.14
N VAL A 21 1.50 16.98 -0.55
CA VAL A 21 2.45 16.24 0.31
C VAL A 21 2.86 17.08 1.52
N GLU A 22 3.18 18.36 1.31
CA GLU A 22 3.53 19.29 2.38
C GLU A 22 2.35 19.49 3.35
N LYS A 23 1.12 19.62 2.83
CA LYS A 23 -0.10 19.78 3.63
C LYS A 23 -0.42 18.58 4.54
N ILE A 24 -0.08 17.36 4.12
CA ILE A 24 -0.26 16.14 4.95
C ILE A 24 0.94 15.84 5.86
N GLY A 25 1.95 16.72 5.89
CA GLY A 25 3.14 16.55 6.72
C GLY A 25 4.17 15.58 6.15
N GLY A 26 4.21 15.39 4.83
CA GLY A 26 5.16 14.51 4.15
C GLY A 26 4.70 13.06 3.98
N VAL A 27 5.57 12.25 3.38
CA VAL A 27 5.37 10.80 3.24
C VAL A 27 5.63 10.13 4.60
N PRO A 28 4.75 9.23 5.07
CA PRO A 28 4.95 8.54 6.34
C PRO A 28 6.23 7.69 6.36
N ASP A 29 7.17 8.01 7.24
CA ASP A 29 8.36 7.18 7.46
C ASP A 29 7.99 5.96 8.33
N VAL A 30 7.53 4.89 7.69
CA VAL A 30 7.10 3.65 8.36
C VAL A 30 7.72 2.41 7.72
N PRO A 31 8.00 1.35 8.51
CA PRO A 31 8.74 0.19 8.02
C PRO A 31 7.97 -0.68 7.01
N LEU A 32 6.64 -0.55 6.95
CA LEU A 32 5.75 -1.23 6.01
C LEU A 32 4.40 -0.48 5.99
N MET A 33 3.63 -0.63 4.90
CA MET A 33 2.29 -0.03 4.74
C MET A 33 2.30 1.49 4.60
N GLU A 34 3.41 2.08 4.13
CA GLU A 34 3.54 3.52 3.87
C GLU A 34 2.40 4.03 2.98
N GLU A 35 2.06 3.29 1.92
CA GLU A 35 1.02 3.70 0.96
C GLU A 35 -0.36 3.74 1.60
N PHE A 36 -0.63 2.85 2.57
CA PHE A 36 -1.89 2.84 3.31
C PHE A 36 -1.98 4.05 4.23
N GLU A 37 -0.93 4.33 5.01
CA GLU A 37 -0.83 5.51 5.86
C GLU A 37 -0.96 6.80 5.05
N LEU A 38 -0.28 6.87 3.90
CA LEU A 38 -0.37 7.99 2.97
C LEU A 38 -1.81 8.18 2.50
N CYS A 39 -2.48 7.11 2.07
CA CYS A 39 -3.88 7.17 1.67
C CYS A 39 -4.80 7.59 2.82
N GLN A 40 -4.55 7.15 4.06
CA GLN A 40 -5.32 7.60 5.22
C GLN A 40 -5.20 9.11 5.44
N ARG A 41 -3.99 9.68 5.30
CA ARG A 41 -3.76 11.12 5.41
C ARG A 41 -4.34 11.92 4.24
N LEU A 42 -4.44 11.32 3.05
CA LEU A 42 -5.01 11.95 1.86
C LEU A 42 -6.55 11.94 1.83
N ARG A 43 -7.20 10.94 2.46
CA ARG A 43 -8.67 10.79 2.48
C ARG A 43 -9.45 12.07 2.82
N PRO A 44 -9.04 12.88 3.81
CA PRO A 44 -9.73 14.14 4.14
C PRO A 44 -9.59 15.24 3.08
N LEU A 45 -8.58 15.16 2.20
CA LEU A 45 -8.29 16.21 1.22
C LEU A 45 -9.08 16.08 -0.09
N GLY A 46 -9.70 14.92 -0.34
CA GLY A 46 -10.50 14.72 -1.54
C GLY A 46 -10.60 13.27 -1.98
N ARG A 47 -10.73 13.07 -3.30
CA ARG A 47 -10.87 11.75 -3.92
C ARG A 47 -9.57 11.37 -4.62
N ILE A 48 -9.23 10.09 -4.53
CA ILE A 48 -8.15 9.48 -5.30
C ILE A 48 -8.75 8.97 -6.62
N ALA A 49 -8.09 9.25 -7.73
CA ALA A 49 -8.45 8.76 -9.06
C ALA A 49 -7.35 7.82 -9.59
N LEU A 50 -7.75 6.84 -10.40
CA LEU A 50 -6.80 6.01 -11.15
C LEU A 50 -6.43 6.73 -12.44
N ALA A 51 -5.13 6.91 -12.68
CA ALA A 51 -4.64 7.38 -13.97
C ALA A 51 -4.80 6.26 -15.01
N ASP A 52 -5.10 6.64 -16.25
CA ASP A 52 -5.08 5.74 -17.40
C ASP A 52 -3.64 5.48 -17.85
N ALA A 53 -2.87 4.83 -16.98
CA ALA A 53 -1.46 4.54 -17.17
C ALA A 53 -1.13 3.19 -16.56
N THR A 54 -0.19 2.48 -17.20
CA THR A 54 0.29 1.17 -16.73
C THR A 54 1.73 1.28 -16.26
N VAL A 55 2.02 0.69 -15.09
CA VAL A 55 3.37 0.55 -14.56
C VAL A 55 3.73 -0.93 -14.54
N GLN A 56 4.88 -1.28 -15.11
CA GLN A 56 5.40 -2.64 -15.06
C GLN A 56 6.30 -2.81 -13.84
N THR A 57 5.99 -3.81 -13.00
CA THR A 57 6.78 -4.16 -11.81
C THR A 57 7.44 -5.52 -11.98
N SER A 58 8.47 -5.81 -11.17
CA SER A 58 9.20 -7.08 -11.30
C SER A 58 8.46 -8.23 -10.61
N ALA A 59 8.28 -9.36 -11.30
CA ALA A 59 7.67 -10.57 -10.75
C ALA A 59 8.61 -11.42 -9.85
N ARG A 60 9.80 -10.92 -9.48
CA ARG A 60 10.84 -11.68 -8.76
C ARG A 60 10.34 -12.38 -7.49
N LYS A 61 9.49 -11.71 -6.70
CA LYS A 61 8.94 -12.29 -5.47
C LYS A 61 8.02 -13.48 -5.76
N PHE A 62 7.14 -13.33 -6.76
CA PHE A 62 6.25 -14.39 -7.20
C PHE A 62 7.02 -15.59 -7.76
N ALA A 63 8.10 -15.35 -8.50
CA ALA A 63 8.99 -16.42 -8.98
C ALA A 63 9.70 -17.15 -7.83
N LYS A 64 10.13 -16.44 -6.78
CA LYS A 64 10.85 -17.03 -5.64
C LYS A 64 9.94 -17.78 -4.66
N LEU A 65 8.78 -17.20 -4.32
CA LEU A 65 7.89 -17.71 -3.27
C LEU A 65 6.70 -18.50 -3.82
N GLY A 66 6.38 -18.36 -5.10
CA GLY A 66 5.17 -18.88 -5.71
C GLY A 66 3.97 -17.93 -5.53
N VAL A 67 3.04 -18.00 -6.48
CA VAL A 67 1.90 -17.08 -6.57
C VAL A 67 0.99 -17.14 -5.35
N LEU A 68 0.52 -18.34 -5.00
CA LEU A 68 -0.42 -18.52 -3.88
C LEU A 68 0.19 -18.13 -2.53
N ARG A 69 1.46 -18.47 -2.29
CA ARG A 69 2.16 -18.11 -1.04
C ARG A 69 2.37 -16.60 -0.93
N THR A 70 2.68 -15.93 -2.04
CA THR A 70 2.82 -14.48 -2.07
C THR A 70 1.51 -13.79 -1.74
N TYR A 71 0.39 -14.21 -2.35
CA TYR A 71 -0.93 -13.65 -2.03
C TYR A 71 -1.35 -13.93 -0.58
N ALA A 72 -1.13 -15.15 -0.07
CA ALA A 72 -1.43 -15.48 1.32
C ALA A 72 -0.62 -14.62 2.30
N LEU A 73 0.67 -14.39 2.02
CA LEU A 73 1.53 -13.52 2.81
C LEU A 73 1.01 -12.06 2.81
N MET A 74 0.73 -11.51 1.63
CA MET A 74 0.21 -10.15 1.48
C MET A 74 -1.15 -10.00 2.20
N GLY A 75 -2.04 -10.98 2.05
CA GLY A 75 -3.33 -11.00 2.75
C GLY A 75 -3.19 -11.04 4.27
N ARG A 76 -2.26 -11.85 4.78
CA ARG A 76 -1.95 -11.93 6.22
C ARG A 76 -1.44 -10.59 6.77
N VAL A 77 -0.52 -9.94 6.05
CA VAL A 77 0.01 -8.62 6.43
C VAL A 77 -1.11 -7.57 6.45
N MET A 78 -1.92 -7.52 5.39
CA MET A 78 -3.04 -6.58 5.29
C MET A 78 -4.06 -6.78 6.43
N LEU A 79 -4.35 -8.03 6.76
CA LEU A 79 -5.26 -8.34 7.87
C LEU A 79 -4.67 -7.96 9.24
N GLY A 80 -3.36 -8.14 9.43
CA GLY A 80 -2.66 -7.68 10.63
C GLY A 80 -2.69 -6.16 10.77
N TYR A 81 -2.48 -5.44 9.68
CA TYR A 81 -2.61 -3.98 9.65
C TYR A 81 -4.01 -3.51 10.09
N TYR A 82 -5.07 -4.10 9.52
CA TYR A 82 -6.44 -3.75 9.92
C TYR A 82 -6.78 -4.12 11.37
N ARG A 83 -6.02 -5.03 11.99
CA ARG A 83 -6.16 -5.41 13.41
C ARG A 83 -5.30 -4.55 14.34
N GLY A 84 -4.54 -3.58 13.82
CA GLY A 84 -3.69 -2.72 14.62
C GLY A 84 -2.38 -3.38 15.08
N VAL A 85 -1.92 -4.43 14.40
CA VAL A 85 -0.60 -5.03 14.67
C VAL A 85 0.49 -4.00 14.36
N PRO A 86 1.52 -3.84 15.21
CA PRO A 86 2.63 -2.91 14.96
C PRO A 86 3.31 -3.13 13.61
N LEU A 87 3.64 -2.05 12.90
CA LEU A 87 4.18 -2.10 11.54
C LEU A 87 5.54 -2.82 11.47
N GLU A 88 6.33 -2.74 12.54
CA GLU A 88 7.59 -3.46 12.71
C GLU A 88 7.37 -4.97 12.72
N GLU A 89 6.29 -5.43 13.35
CA GLU A 89 5.93 -6.85 13.38
C GLU A 89 5.43 -7.31 12.01
N LEU A 90 4.60 -6.49 11.34
CA LEU A 90 4.16 -6.78 9.97
C LEU A 90 5.33 -6.88 8.99
N ARG A 91 6.34 -6.01 9.14
CA ARG A 91 7.59 -6.09 8.37
C ARG A 91 8.30 -7.42 8.60
N ARG A 92 8.38 -7.90 9.85
CA ARG A 92 8.98 -9.21 10.16
C ARG A 92 8.22 -10.36 9.51
N TRP A 93 6.89 -10.26 9.41
CA TRP A 93 6.09 -11.26 8.71
C TRP A 93 6.38 -11.24 7.20
N TYR A 94 6.47 -10.05 6.61
CA TYR A 94 6.67 -9.86 5.17
C TYR A 94 8.07 -10.20 4.67
N GLN A 95 9.08 -10.12 5.54
CA GLN A 95 10.48 -10.40 5.23
C GLN A 95 10.88 -11.88 5.44
N ARG A 96 10.02 -12.68 6.05
CA ARG A 96 10.18 -14.14 6.18
C ARG A 96 9.75 -14.84 4.89
#